data_AF-A0A9L0J402-F1
#
_entry.id   AF-A0A9L0J402-F1
#
_cell.length_a   1.000
_cell.length_b   1.000
_cell.length_c   1.000
_cell.angle_alpha   90.00
_cell.angle_beta   90.00
_cell.angle_gamma   90.00
#
_symmetry.space_group_name_H-M   'P 1'
#
loop_
_entity.id
_entity.type
_entity.pdbx_description
1 polymer ?
#
loop_
_entity_poly.entity_id
_entity_poly.type
_entity_poly.pdbx_seq_one_letter_code
_entity_poly.pdbx_strand_id
1 'polypeptide(L)' 'MGQEKTHINIVIVGHVDSGKSTTTGHLIYKCGGIHERIIEKFEKEQLELARSPSLPRRLRRLNE' A
#
# COMPACT_ATOMS: atom_id res chain seq x y z
N MET A 1 -11.12 -25.33 -16.13
CA MET A 1 -12.36 -25.04 -15.39
C MET A 1 -11.95 -24.42 -14.07
N GLY A 2 -12.07 -23.10 -13.95
CA GLY A 2 -11.65 -22.40 -12.72
C GLY A 2 -12.62 -22.77 -11.60
N GLN A 3 -12.10 -23.35 -10.51
CA GLN A 3 -12.90 -23.60 -9.32
C GLN A 3 -13.46 -22.27 -8.81
N GLU A 4 -14.75 -22.22 -8.48
CA GLU A 4 -15.33 -21.08 -7.78
C GLU A 4 -14.55 -20.85 -6.48
N LYS A 5 -13.95 -19.65 -6.37
CA LYS A 5 -13.26 -19.27 -5.14
C LYS A 5 -14.32 -18.96 -4.09
N THR A 6 -14.22 -19.61 -2.93
CA THR A 6 -15.10 -19.32 -1.80
C THR A 6 -14.97 -17.85 -1.40
N HIS A 7 -16.11 -17.16 -1.29
CA HIS A 7 -16.17 -15.80 -0.77
C HIS A 7 -15.96 -15.79 0.74
N ILE A 8 -15.02 -14.97 1.22
CA ILE A 8 -14.67 -14.86 2.64
C ILE A 8 -14.62 -13.37 3.01
N ASN A 9 -15.24 -13.01 4.13
CA ASN A 9 -15.16 -11.68 4.73
C ASN A 9 -14.12 -11.69 5.86
N ILE A 10 -13.18 -10.74 5.85
CA ILE A 10 -12.08 -10.67 6.81
C ILE A 10 -12.11 -9.31 7.52
N VAL A 11 -11.91 -9.32 8.83
CA VAL A 11 -11.76 -8.11 9.67
C VAL A 11 -10.40 -8.14 10.36
N ILE A 12 -9.68 -7.01 10.33
CA ILE A 12 -8.36 -6.86 10.95
C ILE A 12 -8.48 -5.90 12.14
N VAL A 13 -8.10 -6.37 13.33
CA VAL A 13 -8.18 -5.63 14.61
C VAL A 13 -6.83 -5.58 15.31
N GLY A 14 -6.61 -4.56 16.14
CA GLY A 14 -5.32 -4.33 16.81
C GLY A 14 -5.11 -2.86 17.20
N HIS A 15 -4.03 -2.59 17.94
CA HIS A 15 -3.70 -1.26 18.47
C HIS A 15 -3.49 -0.23 17.34
N VAL A 16 -3.71 1.06 17.64
CA VAL A 16 -3.72 2.17 16.65
C VAL A 16 -2.45 2.13 15.79
N ASP A 17 -1.29 1.95 16.43
CA ASP A 17 0.02 1.98 15.77
C ASP A 17 0.54 0.61 15.33
N SER A 18 -0.27 -0.47 15.39
CA SER A 18 0.15 -1.80 14.92
C SER A 18 0.25 -1.93 13.40
N GLY A 19 0.04 -0.85 12.65
CA GLY A 19 0.19 -0.86 11.19
C GLY A 19 -0.88 -1.65 10.45
N LYS A 20 -2.08 -1.82 11.03
CA LYS A 20 -3.21 -2.58 10.45
C LYS A 20 -3.46 -2.19 9.00
N SER A 21 -3.63 -0.90 8.72
CA SER A 21 -3.91 -0.39 7.38
C SER A 21 -2.77 -0.64 6.40
N THR A 22 -1.51 -0.59 6.88
CA THR A 22 -0.32 -0.87 6.07
C THR A 22 -0.30 -2.33 5.63
N THR A 23 -0.56 -3.26 6.55
CA THR A 23 -0.62 -4.69 6.23
C THR A 23 -1.80 -5.02 5.32
N THR A 24 -2.99 -4.46 5.60
CA THR A 24 -4.18 -4.64 4.74
C THR A 24 -3.93 -4.13 3.33
N GLY A 25 -3.38 -2.92 3.20
CA GLY A 25 -3.04 -2.34 1.89
C GLY A 25 -2.05 -3.20 1.11
N HIS A 26 -1.03 -3.74 1.80
CA HIS A 26 -0.03 -4.61 1.18
C HIS A 26 -0.61 -5.94 0.68
N LEU A 27 -1.53 -6.54 1.44
CA LEU A 27 -2.22 -7.76 1.04
C LEU A 27 -3.07 -7.52 -0.21
N ILE A 28 -3.84 -6.42 -0.24
CA ILE A 28 -4.68 -6.09 -1.40
C ILE A 28 -3.81 -5.80 -2.63
N TYR A 29 -2.69 -5.10 -2.45
CA TYR A 29 -1.71 -4.80 -3.51
C TYR A 29 -1.13 -6.09 -4.10
N LYS A 30 -0.61 -7.01 -3.26
CA LYS A 30 0.01 -8.27 -3.72
C LYS A 30 -0.98 -9.29 -4.27
N CYS A 31 -2.17 -9.39 -3.67
CA CYS A 31 -3.17 -10.38 -4.07
C CYS A 31 -3.95 -9.97 -5.33
N GLY A 32 -3.62 -8.84 -5.96
CA GLY A 32 -4.26 -8.38 -7.20
C GLY A 32 -5.73 -8.00 -7.01
N GLY A 33 -6.12 -7.61 -5.79
CA GLY A 33 -7.49 -7.19 -5.48
C GLY A 33 -7.85 -5.81 -6.03
N ILE A 34 -6.86 -5.09 -6.57
CA ILE A 34 -7.01 -3.76 -7.18
C ILE A 34 -6.53 -3.81 -8.62
N HIS A 35 -7.23 -3.08 -9.49
CA HIS A 35 -6.90 -2.93 -10.90
C HIS A 35 -5.56 -2.19 -11.07
N GLU A 36 -4.69 -2.71 -11.93
CA GLU A 36 -3.29 -2.27 -12.14
C GLU A 36 -3.14 -0.75 -12.42
N ARG A 37 -4.06 -0.14 -13.18
CA ARG A 37 -4.09 1.32 -13.43
C ARG A 37 -4.21 2.18 -12.17
N ILE A 38 -4.92 1.67 -11.15
CA ILE A 38 -5.07 2.38 -9.87
C ILE A 38 -3.75 2.33 -9.12
N ILE A 39 -3.06 1.17 -9.16
CA ILE A 39 -1.75 0.98 -8.56
C ILE A 39 -0.73 1.93 -9.21
N GLU A 40 -0.65 1.97 -10.54
CA GLU A 40 0.26 2.87 -11.28
C GLU A 40 0.04 4.34 -10.92
N LYS A 41 -1.22 4.77 -10.77
CA LYS A 41 -1.54 6.13 -10.36
C LYS A 41 -1.00 6.44 -8.97
N PHE A 42 -1.21 5.55 -8.00
CA PHE A 42 -0.72 5.73 -6.63
C PHE A 42 0.81 5.70 -6.56
N GLU A 43 1.48 4.83 -7.31
CA GLU A 43 2.95 4.80 -7.37
C GLU A 43 3.51 6.10 -7.96
N LYS A 44 2.85 6.66 -8.99
CA LYS A 44 3.23 7.94 -9.58
C LYS A 44 3.03 9.10 -8.60
N GLU A 45 1.92 9.14 -7.87
CA GLU A 45 1.66 10.13 -6.82
C GLU A 45 2.69 10.03 -5.67
N GLN A 46 3.06 8.81 -5.24
CA GLN A 46 4.11 8.60 -4.23
C GLN A 46 5.47 9.09 -4.70
N LEU A 47 5.82 8.82 -5.96
CA LEU A 47 7.08 9.26 -6.54
C LEU A 47 7.16 10.80 -6.66
N GLU A 48 6.06 11.45 -7.02
CA GLU A 48 5.95 12.92 -7.04
C GLU A 48 6.02 13.53 -5.63
N LEU A 49 5.36 12.92 -4.65
CA LEU A 49 5.47 13.30 -3.23
C LEU A 49 6.91 13.18 -2.72
N ALA A 50 7.60 12.08 -3.03
CA ALA A 50 9.00 11.86 -2.65
C ALA A 50 9.96 12.82 -3.37
N ARG A 51 9.59 13.32 -4.55
CA ARG A 51 10.35 14.30 -5.34
C ARG A 51 10.04 15.75 -4.97
N SER A 52 8.99 16.00 -4.18
CA SER A 52 8.60 17.35 -3.78
C SER A 52 9.73 18.01 -2.97
N PRO A 53 10.27 19.16 -3.45
CA PRO A 53 11.44 19.82 -2.85
C PRO A 53 11.18 20.44 -1.47
N SER A 54 9.95 20.35 -0.95
CA SER A 54 9.56 20.78 0.39
C SER A 54 9.96 19.79 1.50
N LEU A 55 10.35 18.56 1.16
CA LEU A 55 10.82 17.59 2.15
C LEU A 55 12.22 17.97 2.66
N PRO A 56 12.40 18.18 3.98
CA PRO A 56 13.69 18.55 4.54
C PRO A 56 14.77 17.55 4.11
N ARG A 57 15.90 18.04 3.60
CA ARG A 57 17.08 17.24 3.18
C ARG A 57 17.55 16.21 4.23
N ARG A 58 17.11 16.35 5.49
CA ARG A 58 17.38 15.45 6.60
C ARG A 58 16.79 14.03 6.42
N LEU A 59 15.68 13.87 5.68
CA LEU A 59 15.09 12.54 5.42
C LEU A 59 15.83 11.71 4.36
N ARG A 60 16.71 12.30 3.54
CA ARG A 60 17.54 11.52 2.58
C ARG A 60 18.61 10.65 3.24
N ARG A 61 18.92 10.89 4.53
CA ARG A 61 19.94 10.15 5.31
C ARG A 61 19.39 9.04 6.19
N LEU A 62 18.12 8.67 6.05
CA LEU A 62 17.52 7.57 6.81
C LEU A 62 17.44 6.25 6.02
N ASN A 63 17.97 6.21 4.79
CA ASN A 63 18.11 5.00 3.98
C ASN A 63 19.60 4.64 3.75
N GLU A 64 20.48 4.97 4.70
CA GLU A 64 21.75 4.27 4.92
C GLU A 64 21.61 3.38 6.15
#